data_AF-A0A2V8TDF8-F1
#
_entry.id   AF-A0A2V8TDF8-F1
#
_cell.length_a   1.000
_cell.length_b   1.000
_cell.length_c   1.000
_cell.angle_alpha   90.00
_cell.angle_beta   90.00
_cell.angle_gamma   90.00
#
_symmetry.space_group_name_H-M   'P 1'
#
loop_
_entity.id
_entity.type
_entity.pdbx_description
1 polymer ?
#
loop_
_entity_poly.entity_id
_entity_poly.type
_entity_poly.pdbx_seq_one_letter_code
_entity_poly.pdbx_strand_id
1 'polypeptide(L)'
;MEQPIWNFEQDPSDEPMDETSVNLRAYFDRMADAKMQLYSTSWSDEQVIDWDGHFRDDGNFMMLCSERDVDVSEYRRVLEEAIRYRDRVRPQLAKDV
;
A
#
# COMPACT_ATOMS: atom_id res chain seq x y z
N MET A 1 5.06 -9.16 17.59
CA MET A 1 6.30 -8.99 16.79
C MET A 1 6.30 -7.53 16.39
N GLU A 2 7.31 -6.77 16.80
CA GLU A 2 7.43 -5.37 16.37
C GLU A 2 7.82 -5.38 14.89
N GLN A 3 7.05 -4.67 14.05
CA GLN A 3 7.42 -4.48 12.65
C GLN A 3 8.27 -3.21 12.51
N PRO A 4 9.17 -3.13 11.51
CA PRO A 4 9.90 -1.91 11.24
C PRO A 4 8.96 -0.74 10.91
N ILE A 5 9.44 0.48 11.13
CA ILE A 5 8.78 1.68 10.62
C ILE A 5 9.12 1.78 9.13
N TRP A 6 8.08 1.71 8.30
CA TRP A 6 8.20 1.90 6.85
C TRP A 6 8.07 3.38 6.49
N ASN A 7 8.68 3.77 5.37
CA ASN A 7 8.64 5.14 4.84
C ASN A 7 8.51 5.13 3.30
N PHE A 8 7.61 4.29 2.80
CA PHE A 8 7.23 4.19 1.39
C PHE A 8 6.58 5.49 0.90
N GLU A 9 5.86 6.21 1.77
CA GLU A 9 5.31 7.53 1.51
C GLU A 9 6.35 8.49 0.90
N GLN A 10 7.60 8.42 1.38
CA GLN A 10 8.69 9.28 0.95
C GLN A 10 9.65 8.59 -0.05
N ASP A 11 9.36 7.36 -0.47
CA ASP A 11 10.20 6.67 -1.46
C ASP A 11 10.08 7.39 -2.83
N PRO A 12 11.18 7.50 -3.60
CA PRO A 12 11.12 8.13 -4.91
C PRO A 12 10.03 7.52 -5.81
N SER A 13 9.38 8.38 -6.59
CA SER A 13 8.39 7.99 -7.60
C SER A 13 8.86 8.49 -8.96
N ASP A 14 8.66 7.68 -10.00
CA ASP A 14 8.90 8.07 -11.39
C ASP A 14 7.73 8.91 -11.96
N GLU A 15 6.60 8.96 -11.25
CA GLU A 15 5.40 9.72 -11.60
C GLU A 15 5.19 10.89 -10.63
N PRO A 16 4.63 12.03 -11.11
CA PRO A 16 4.16 13.09 -10.22
C PRO A 16 3.17 12.54 -9.19
N MET A 17 3.41 12.83 -7.91
CA MET A 17 2.52 12.43 -6.83
C MET A 17 1.63 13.60 -6.42
N ASP A 18 0.32 13.38 -6.47
CA ASP A 18 -0.69 14.25 -5.84
C ASP A 18 -0.94 13.85 -4.37
N GLU A 19 -1.81 14.59 -3.67
CA GLU A 19 -2.16 14.28 -2.28
C GLU A 19 -2.70 12.85 -2.12
N THR A 20 -3.55 12.39 -3.04
CA THR A 20 -4.09 11.03 -3.04
C THR A 20 -2.97 9.98 -3.09
N SER A 21 -1.98 10.18 -3.96
CA SER A 21 -0.85 9.26 -4.12
C SER A 21 -0.02 9.18 -2.83
N VAL A 22 0.27 10.32 -2.21
CA VAL A 22 1.01 10.38 -0.94
C VAL A 22 0.21 9.69 0.19
N ASN A 23 -1.08 9.99 0.31
CA ASN A 23 -1.93 9.40 1.35
C ASN A 23 -2.12 7.88 1.16
N LEU A 24 -2.17 7.39 -0.08
CA LEU A 24 -2.21 5.95 -0.37
C LEU A 24 -0.92 5.25 0.07
N ARG A 25 0.24 5.84 -0.22
CA ARG A 25 1.53 5.29 0.22
C ARG A 25 1.65 5.31 1.74
N ALA A 26 1.20 6.38 2.38
CA ALA A 26 1.15 6.50 3.84
C ALA A 26 0.18 5.49 4.49
N TYR A 27 -0.89 5.10 3.80
CA TYR A 27 -1.75 3.99 4.22
C TYR A 27 -0.97 2.67 4.23
N PHE A 28 -0.23 2.40 3.15
CA PHE A 28 0.59 1.19 3.06
C PHE A 28 1.76 1.16 4.06
N ASP A 29 2.32 2.29 4.47
CA ASP A 29 3.32 2.33 5.56
C ASP A 29 2.76 1.84 6.89
N ARG A 30 1.49 2.11 7.15
CA ARG A 30 0.80 1.70 8.38
C ARG A 30 0.24 0.28 8.30
N MET A 31 0.12 -0.30 7.10
CA MET A 31 -0.38 -1.65 6.93
C MET A 31 0.53 -2.68 7.61
N ALA A 32 -0.06 -3.58 8.40
CA ALA A 32 0.67 -4.64 9.07
C ALA A 32 1.44 -5.51 8.06
N ASP A 33 2.70 -5.81 8.35
CA ASP A 33 3.54 -6.58 7.44
C ASP A 33 3.03 -7.99 7.18
N ALA A 34 2.57 -8.66 8.23
CA ALA A 34 1.93 -9.96 8.11
C ALA A 34 0.66 -9.92 7.24
N LYS A 35 -0.10 -8.81 7.24
CA LYS A 35 -1.26 -8.66 6.35
C LYS A 35 -0.79 -8.55 4.91
N MET A 36 0.15 -7.64 4.63
CA MET A 36 0.67 -7.41 3.28
C MET A 36 1.26 -8.68 2.65
N GLN A 37 1.90 -9.55 3.43
CA GLN A 37 2.44 -10.84 2.96
C GLN A 37 1.37 -11.87 2.54
N LEU A 38 0.09 -11.66 2.89
CA LEU A 38 -1.00 -12.52 2.41
C LEU A 38 -1.43 -12.19 0.99
N TYR A 39 -1.12 -10.98 0.49
CA TYR A 39 -1.50 -10.57 -0.85
C TYR A 39 -0.96 -11.54 -1.91
N SER A 40 -1.81 -11.92 -2.85
CA SER A 40 -1.42 -12.66 -4.04
C SER A 40 -1.78 -11.88 -5.30
N THR A 41 -0.84 -11.77 -6.23
CA THR A 41 -1.08 -11.17 -7.56
C THR A 41 -2.12 -11.95 -8.36
N SER A 42 -2.37 -13.21 -8.02
CA SER A 42 -3.38 -14.05 -8.67
C SER A 42 -4.82 -13.80 -8.19
N TRP A 43 -5.02 -12.96 -7.17
CA TRP A 43 -6.36 -12.65 -6.67
C TRP A 43 -7.15 -11.82 -7.65
N SER A 44 -8.46 -12.05 -7.72
CA SER A 44 -9.38 -11.14 -8.40
C SER A 44 -9.49 -9.82 -7.65
N ASP A 45 -10.10 -8.82 -8.29
CA ASP A 45 -10.34 -7.53 -7.67
C ASP A 45 -11.26 -7.64 -6.45
N GLU A 46 -12.32 -8.46 -6.54
CA GLU A 46 -13.20 -8.73 -5.40
C GLU A 46 -12.45 -9.35 -4.22
N GLN A 47 -11.51 -10.26 -4.48
CA GLN A 47 -10.69 -10.86 -3.43
C GLN A 47 -9.77 -9.83 -2.77
N VAL A 48 -9.24 -8.87 -3.52
CA VAL A 48 -8.42 -7.77 -2.95
C VAL A 48 -9.28 -6.82 -2.13
N ILE A 49 -10.45 -6.45 -2.64
CA ILE A 49 -11.44 -5.59 -1.97
C ILE A 49 -11.84 -6.21 -0.62
N ASP A 50 -12.24 -7.48 -0.62
CA ASP A 50 -12.65 -8.21 0.59
C ASP A 50 -11.49 -8.37 1.59
N TRP A 51 -10.27 -8.62 1.09
CA TRP A 51 -9.09 -8.79 1.92
C TRP A 51 -8.63 -7.48 2.58
N ASP A 52 -8.64 -6.38 1.84
CA ASP A 52 -8.26 -5.07 2.37
C ASP A 52 -9.31 -4.62 3.41
N GLY A 53 -10.59 -4.64 3.02
CA GLY A 53 -11.73 -4.35 3.90
C GLY A 53 -12.08 -2.87 4.05
N HIS A 54 -11.42 -1.96 3.32
CA HIS A 54 -11.72 -0.52 3.36
C HIS A 54 -12.27 0.03 2.05
N PHE A 55 -12.64 -0.81 1.09
CA PHE A 55 -13.35 -0.34 -0.11
C PHE A 55 -14.81 0.00 0.21
N ARG A 56 -15.33 1.02 -0.47
CA ARG A 56 -16.75 1.41 -0.42
C ARG A 56 -17.58 0.53 -1.37
N ASP A 57 -18.90 0.59 -1.22
CA ASP A 57 -19.86 -0.11 -2.08
C ASP A 57 -19.78 0.31 -3.57
N ASP A 58 -19.16 1.45 -3.87
CA ASP A 58 -18.92 1.94 -5.23
C ASP A 58 -17.63 1.40 -5.88
N GLY A 59 -16.89 0.53 -5.18
CA GLY A 59 -15.67 -0.10 -5.66
C GLY A 59 -14.39 0.74 -5.51
N ASN A 60 -14.47 1.91 -4.87
CA ASN A 60 -13.31 2.75 -4.60
C ASN A 60 -12.80 2.58 -3.17
N PHE A 61 -11.48 2.71 -2.99
CA PHE A 61 -10.83 2.63 -1.70
C PHE A 61 -11.23 3.82 -0.82
N MET A 62 -11.68 3.56 0.41
CA MET A 62 -12.06 4.61 1.36
C MET A 62 -10.80 5.28 1.92
N MET A 63 -10.56 6.50 1.48
CA MET A 63 -9.49 7.35 1.98
C MET A 63 -10.04 8.65 2.54
N LEU A 64 -9.46 9.11 3.65
CA LEU A 64 -9.70 10.46 4.15
C LEU A 64 -8.75 11.42 3.44
N CYS A 65 -9.27 12.57 2.99
CA CYS A 65 -8.51 13.61 2.28
C CYS A 65 -7.86 13.08 0.98
N SER A 66 -8.66 12.97 -0.08
CA SER A 66 -8.18 12.58 -1.41
C SER A 66 -8.67 13.56 -2.47
N GLU A 67 -7.81 13.92 -3.41
CA GLU A 67 -8.15 14.78 -4.56
C GLU A 67 -9.00 14.03 -5.60
N ARG A 68 -8.90 12.70 -5.61
CA ARG A 68 -9.55 11.78 -6.55
C ARG A 68 -9.80 10.43 -5.91
N ASP A 69 -10.77 9.69 -6.44
CA ASP A 69 -11.01 8.30 -6.06
C ASP A 69 -9.85 7.39 -6.51
N VAL A 70 -9.67 6.30 -5.76
CA VAL A 70 -8.69 5.25 -6.04
C VAL A 70 -9.47 3.96 -6.29
N ASP A 71 -9.42 3.47 -7.51
CA ASP A 71 -10.00 2.18 -7.86
C ASP A 71 -9.07 1.02 -7.43
N VAL A 72 -9.59 -0.20 -7.52
CA VAL A 72 -8.83 -1.41 -7.19
C VAL A 72 -7.59 -1.60 -8.08
N SER A 73 -7.60 -1.12 -9.32
CA SER A 73 -6.47 -1.27 -10.25
C SER A 73 -5.28 -0.42 -9.79
N GLU A 74 -5.53 0.84 -9.43
CA GLU A 74 -4.50 1.71 -8.88
C GLU A 74 -4.05 1.25 -7.50
N TYR A 75 -4.99 0.88 -6.61
CA TYR A 75 -4.66 0.36 -5.29
C TYR A 75 -3.66 -0.81 -5.39
N ARG A 76 -3.90 -1.75 -6.30
CA ARG A 76 -3.03 -2.92 -6.52
C ARG A 76 -1.67 -2.54 -7.05
N ARG A 77 -1.61 -1.61 -8.01
CA ARG A 77 -0.35 -1.11 -8.55
C ARG A 77 0.53 -0.54 -7.44
N VAL A 78 -0.05 0.32 -6.58
CA VAL A 78 0.68 0.97 -5.49
C VAL A 78 1.00 0.00 -4.35
N LEU A 79 0.13 -0.98 -4.08
CA LEU A 79 0.43 -2.08 -3.14
C LEU A 79 1.66 -2.87 -3.59
N GLU A 80 1.77 -3.20 -4.88
CA GLU A 80 2.93 -3.91 -5.42
C GLU A 80 4.21 -3.08 -5.38
N GLU A 81 4.11 -1.76 -5.57
CA GLU A 81 5.22 -0.83 -5.32
C GLU A 81 5.65 -0.86 -3.84
N ALA A 82 4.68 -0.84 -2.91
CA ALA A 82 4.95 -0.92 -1.47
C ALA A 82 5.64 -2.24 -1.09
N ILE A 83 5.21 -3.37 -1.68
CA ILE A 83 5.85 -4.68 -1.47
C ILE A 83 7.30 -4.65 -1.97
N ARG A 84 7.54 -4.16 -3.21
CA ARG A 84 8.89 -4.00 -3.76
C ARG A 84 9.77 -3.11 -2.87
N TYR A 85 9.21 -2.03 -2.34
CA TYR A 85 9.89 -1.17 -1.37
C TYR A 85 10.29 -1.95 -0.11
N ARG A 86 9.34 -2.67 0.51
CA ARG A 86 9.62 -3.43 1.75
C ARG A 86 10.66 -4.52 1.52
N ASP A 87 10.60 -5.24 0.41
CA ASP A 87 11.59 -6.28 0.08
C ASP A 87 12.99 -5.69 -0.07
N ARG A 88 13.09 -4.50 -0.68
CA ARG A 88 14.35 -3.77 -0.82
C ARG A 88 14.88 -3.27 0.52
N VAL A 89 14.03 -2.69 1.37
CA VAL A 89 14.44 -1.96 2.60
C VAL A 89 14.56 -2.86 3.83
N ARG A 90 13.75 -3.92 3.94
CA ARG A 90 13.75 -4.84 5.10
C ARG A 90 15.14 -5.36 5.48
N PRO A 91 16.02 -5.78 4.56
CA PRO A 91 17.36 -6.24 4.92
C PRO A 91 18.29 -5.13 5.45
N GLN A 92 17.98 -3.86 5.20
CA GLN A 92 18.74 -2.72 5.73
C GLN A 92 18.30 -2.43 7.16
N LEU A 93 16.98 -2.38 7.41
CA LEU A 93 16.44 -2.15 8.76
C LEU A 93 16.78 -3.28 9.74
N ALA A 94 16.95 -4.51 9.26
CA ALA A 94 17.39 -5.63 10.08
C ALA A 94 18.87 -5.57 10.51
N LYS A 95 19.68 -4.68 9.91
CA LYS A 95 21.09 -4.48 10.30
C LYS A 95 21.27 -3.38 11.35
N ASP A 96 20.23 -2.55 11.54
CA ASP A 96 20.23 -1.42 12.45
C ASP A 96 19.59 -1.75 13.83
N VAL A 97 19.29 -3.04 14.07
CA VAL A 97 18.76 -3.59 15.34
C VAL A 97 19.84 -4.39 16.07
#